data_AF-A0A359FWF8-F1
#
_entry.id   AF-A0A359FWF8-F1
#
_cell.length_a   1.000
_cell.length_b   1.000
_cell.length_c   1.000
_cell.angle_alpha   90.00
_cell.angle_beta   90.00
_cell.angle_gamma   90.00
#
_symmetry.space_group_name_H-M   'P 1'
#
loop_
_entity.id
_entity.type
_entity.pdbx_description
1 polymer ?
#
loop_
_entity_poly.entity_id
_entity_poly.type
_entity_poly.pdbx_seq_one_letter_code
_entity_poly.pdbx_strand_id
1 'polypeptide(L)'
;KYSFASPTAIEVIADITKLKGPAITGVQDYVLSDDETKILVYTNRQNIYRRSFSADYYVIDIARKEIEPLSNKGPQQAATFAPNGYSVAFVRNNNIYIKNLRFQTEATITTDGAKDTLINGVPDWVYEEEFQFNKAFEWSPNSEEIAYLKFDEAAVR
;
A
#
# COMPACT_ATOMS: atom_id res chain seq x y z
N LYS A 1 -1.22 14.37 17.19
CA LYS A 1 -1.44 13.53 18.41
C LYS A 1 -2.68 14.02 19.15
N TYR A 2 -3.40 13.17 19.88
CA TYR A 2 -4.52 13.57 20.75
C TYR A 2 -4.12 13.38 22.21
N SER A 3 -4.55 14.29 23.07
CA SER A 3 -4.51 14.09 24.52
C SER A 3 -5.67 13.19 24.92
N PHE A 4 -5.42 12.07 25.61
CA PHE A 4 -6.49 11.23 26.17
C PHE A 4 -7.31 11.95 27.27
N ALA A 5 -6.90 13.16 27.68
CA ALA A 5 -7.55 13.96 28.70
C ALA A 5 -8.39 15.12 28.16
N SER A 6 -8.29 15.47 26.86
CA SER A 6 -9.05 16.59 26.28
C SER A 6 -9.17 16.46 24.76
N PRO A 7 -10.34 16.78 24.15
CA PRO A 7 -10.56 16.74 22.70
C PRO A 7 -9.78 17.82 21.92
N THR A 8 -8.83 18.51 22.56
CA THR A 8 -7.99 19.52 21.91
C THR A 8 -6.95 18.83 21.01
N ALA A 9 -6.96 19.17 19.72
CA ALA A 9 -5.88 18.79 18.81
C ALA A 9 -4.59 19.46 19.29
N ILE A 10 -3.61 18.67 19.70
CA ILE A 10 -2.33 19.19 20.22
C ILE A 10 -1.27 19.35 19.12
N GLU A 11 -1.43 18.66 17.99
CA GLU A 11 -0.43 18.67 16.91
C GLU A 11 -0.97 18.12 15.58
N VAL A 12 -0.61 18.77 14.47
CA VAL A 12 -0.80 18.28 13.09
C VAL A 12 0.46 17.53 12.65
N ILE A 13 0.33 16.23 12.40
CA ILE A 13 1.47 15.35 12.05
C ILE A 13 1.92 15.55 10.60
N ALA A 14 0.96 15.75 9.69
CA ALA A 14 1.23 16.07 8.29
C ALA A 14 0.14 16.99 7.74
N ASP A 15 0.55 18.04 7.03
CA ASP A 15 -0.33 18.95 6.29
C ASP A 15 0.02 18.84 4.80
N ILE A 16 -0.81 18.14 4.04
CA ILE A 16 -0.58 17.84 2.61
C ILE A 16 -0.39 19.08 1.75
N THR A 17 -0.86 20.26 2.21
CA THR A 17 -0.70 21.53 1.50
C THR A 17 0.69 22.15 1.70
N LYS A 18 1.47 21.65 2.67
CA LYS A 18 2.79 22.17 3.07
C LYS A 18 3.92 21.17 2.82
N LEU A 19 3.64 20.02 2.21
CA LEU A 19 4.65 19.02 1.87
C LEU A 19 5.36 19.37 0.56
N LYS A 20 6.66 19.08 0.48
CA LYS A 20 7.42 19.14 -0.76
C LYS A 20 7.12 17.89 -1.59
N GLY A 21 6.79 18.05 -2.86
CA GLY A 21 6.47 16.92 -3.74
C GLY A 21 5.26 17.22 -4.63
N PRO A 22 4.67 16.20 -5.29
CA PRO A 22 3.43 16.37 -6.02
C PRO A 22 2.30 16.83 -5.10
N ALA A 23 1.55 17.83 -5.54
CA ALA A 23 0.37 18.29 -4.85
C ALA A 23 -0.77 17.25 -5.00
N ILE A 24 -1.35 16.85 -3.89
CA ILE A 24 -2.59 16.05 -3.84
C ILE A 24 -3.71 16.87 -3.21
N THR A 25 -4.94 16.68 -3.66
CA THR A 25 -6.10 17.50 -3.25
C THR A 25 -6.83 16.97 -2.01
N GLY A 26 -6.48 15.76 -1.57
CA GLY A 26 -7.04 15.11 -0.39
C GLY A 26 -6.46 13.72 -0.24
N VAL A 27 -6.72 13.09 0.90
CA VAL A 27 -6.39 11.69 1.18
C VAL A 27 -7.67 10.96 1.55
N GLN A 28 -7.81 9.71 1.11
CA GLN A 28 -8.99 8.90 1.42
C GLN A 28 -8.81 8.09 2.70
N ASP A 29 -7.59 7.64 2.96
CA ASP A 29 -7.18 6.99 4.22
C ASP A 29 -5.66 7.07 4.37
N TYR A 30 -5.15 6.63 5.52
CA TYR A 30 -3.74 6.63 5.83
C TYR A 30 -3.33 5.48 6.76
N VAL A 31 -2.07 5.09 6.69
CA VAL A 31 -1.42 4.14 7.61
C VAL A 31 -0.06 4.70 8.01
N LEU A 32 0.27 4.65 9.30
CA LEU A 32 1.62 4.98 9.79
C LEU A 32 2.56 3.79 9.61
N SER A 33 3.84 4.05 9.37
CA SER A 33 4.87 3.04 9.61
C SER A 33 4.94 2.70 11.10
N ASP A 34 5.43 1.51 11.45
CA ASP A 34 5.51 1.03 12.85
C ASP A 34 6.30 1.99 13.76
N ASP A 35 7.28 2.71 13.20
CA ASP A 35 8.08 3.71 13.91
C ASP A 35 7.47 5.13 13.89
N GLU A 36 6.28 5.29 13.31
CA GLU A 36 5.55 6.55 13.12
C GLU A 36 6.34 7.64 12.37
N THR A 37 7.39 7.29 11.61
CA THR A 37 8.19 8.28 10.85
C THR A 37 7.66 8.56 9.45
N LYS A 38 6.82 7.66 8.92
CA LYS A 38 6.22 7.77 7.58
C LYS A 38 4.73 7.52 7.61
N ILE A 39 4.05 8.09 6.63
CA ILE A 39 2.62 7.86 6.40
C ILE A 39 2.45 7.35 4.98
N LEU A 40 1.81 6.21 4.81
CA LEU A 40 1.30 5.76 3.53
C LEU A 40 -0.13 6.30 3.38
N VAL A 41 -0.39 7.08 2.35
CA VAL A 41 -1.71 7.63 2.04
C VAL A 41 -2.10 7.22 0.63
N TYR A 42 -3.41 7.28 0.33
CA TYR A 42 -3.86 7.05 -1.04
C TYR A 42 -4.99 7.99 -1.47
N THR A 43 -5.07 8.16 -2.79
CA THR A 43 -6.10 8.93 -3.49
C THR A 43 -6.66 8.12 -4.66
N ASN A 44 -7.67 8.67 -5.34
CA ASN A 44 -8.21 8.10 -6.58
C ASN A 44 -8.67 6.63 -6.49
N ARG A 45 -9.13 6.17 -5.32
CA ARG A 45 -9.62 4.80 -5.08
C ARG A 45 -10.65 4.38 -6.12
N GLN A 46 -10.36 3.28 -6.82
CA GLN A 46 -11.26 2.55 -7.71
C GLN A 46 -11.56 1.18 -7.10
N ASN A 47 -12.82 0.96 -6.72
CA ASN A 47 -13.24 -0.33 -6.17
C ASN A 47 -13.15 -1.41 -7.25
N ILE A 48 -12.72 -2.61 -6.84
CA ILE A 48 -12.67 -3.79 -7.71
C ILE A 48 -13.82 -4.72 -7.30
N TYR A 49 -13.82 -5.16 -6.03
CA TYR A 49 -14.90 -5.91 -5.42
C TYR A 49 -15.39 -5.22 -4.13
N ARG A 50 -15.83 -5.99 -3.12
CA ARG A 50 -16.44 -5.47 -1.89
C ARG A 50 -15.44 -4.73 -0.99
N ARG A 51 -14.20 -5.22 -0.93
CA ARG A 51 -13.10 -4.80 -0.05
C ARG A 51 -11.87 -4.39 -0.85
N SER A 52 -11.60 -5.05 -1.97
CA SER A 52 -10.46 -4.70 -2.84
C SER A 52 -10.69 -3.42 -3.61
N PHE A 53 -9.60 -2.70 -3.81
CA PHE A 53 -9.56 -1.49 -4.63
C PHE A 53 -8.14 -1.28 -5.13
N SER A 54 -8.02 -0.54 -6.22
CA SER A 54 -6.77 0.09 -6.62
C SER A 54 -6.80 1.58 -6.31
N ALA A 55 -5.64 2.18 -6.06
CA ALA A 55 -5.51 3.60 -5.74
C ALA A 55 -4.13 4.12 -6.12
N ASP A 56 -3.99 5.45 -6.16
CA ASP A 56 -2.69 6.09 -6.27
C ASP A 56 -2.12 6.30 -4.86
N TYR A 57 -1.07 5.58 -4.52
CA TYR A 57 -0.44 5.67 -3.20
C TYR A 57 0.72 6.66 -3.17
N TYR A 58 0.88 7.30 -2.02
CA TYR A 58 1.96 8.22 -1.73
C TYR A 58 2.57 7.92 -0.36
N VAL A 59 3.87 8.12 -0.22
CA VAL A 59 4.60 8.03 1.04
C VAL A 59 4.96 9.44 1.49
N ILE A 60 4.53 9.80 2.69
CA ILE A 60 4.89 11.03 3.38
C ILE A 60 6.01 10.72 4.35
N ASP A 61 7.12 11.44 4.27
CA ASP A 61 8.15 11.47 5.29
C ASP A 61 7.91 12.67 6.22
N ILE A 62 7.57 12.38 7.48
CA ILE A 62 7.12 13.40 8.44
C ILE A 62 8.25 14.39 8.77
N ALA A 63 9.46 13.87 8.99
CA ALA A 63 10.61 14.68 9.36
C ALA A 63 11.07 15.57 8.21
N ARG A 64 11.09 15.03 6.99
CA ARG A 64 11.51 15.76 5.79
C ARG A 64 10.43 16.70 5.25
N LYS A 65 9.17 16.50 5.67
CA LYS A 65 7.98 17.19 5.13
C LYS A 65 7.90 17.02 3.61
N GLU A 66 8.10 15.78 3.19
CA GLU A 66 8.12 15.38 1.78
C GLU A 66 7.01 14.38 1.51
N ILE A 67 6.43 14.45 0.33
CA ILE A 67 5.48 13.48 -0.21
C ILE A 67 6.01 12.98 -1.54
N GLU A 68 5.98 11.67 -1.74
CA GLU A 68 6.42 11.04 -2.98
C GLU A 68 5.41 9.99 -3.43
N PRO A 69 5.18 9.84 -4.74
CA PRO A 69 4.35 8.74 -5.24
C PRO A 69 5.05 7.41 -4.94
N LEU A 70 4.27 6.43 -4.45
CA LEU A 70 4.78 5.08 -4.19
C LEU A 70 5.32 4.46 -5.49
N SER A 71 4.59 4.66 -6.59
CA SER A 71 5.00 4.29 -7.94
C SER A 71 4.41 5.24 -8.98
N ASN A 72 5.16 5.49 -10.05
CA ASN A 72 4.73 6.27 -11.21
C ASN A 72 4.20 5.39 -12.36
N LYS A 73 4.05 4.08 -12.15
CA LYS A 73 3.70 3.11 -13.20
C LYS A 73 2.24 2.66 -13.17
N GLY A 74 1.35 3.51 -12.65
CA GLY A 74 -0.09 3.28 -12.54
C GLY A 74 -0.54 2.70 -11.20
N PRO A 75 -1.87 2.62 -10.94
CA PRO A 75 -2.44 2.37 -9.61
C PRO A 75 -1.97 1.08 -8.94
N GLN A 76 -1.97 1.10 -7.61
CA GLN A 76 -1.53 -0.02 -6.78
C GLN A 76 -2.69 -0.57 -5.94
N GLN A 77 -2.57 -1.83 -5.53
CA GLN A 77 -3.46 -2.51 -4.60
C GLN A 77 -2.67 -2.96 -3.38
N ALA A 78 -3.36 -3.08 -2.24
CA ALA A 78 -2.86 -3.71 -1.02
C ALA A 78 -1.47 -3.22 -0.56
N ALA A 79 -1.18 -1.92 -0.73
CA ALA A 79 0.13 -1.39 -0.35
C ALA A 79 0.33 -1.41 1.17
N THR A 80 1.46 -1.95 1.63
CA THR A 80 1.79 -2.11 3.06
C THR A 80 3.27 -1.90 3.33
N PHE A 81 3.58 -1.20 4.43
CA PHE A 81 4.94 -1.07 4.92
C PHE A 81 5.50 -2.42 5.35
N ALA A 82 6.80 -2.63 5.12
CA ALA A 82 7.56 -3.60 5.89
C ALA A 82 7.69 -3.12 7.36
N PRO A 83 7.81 -4.02 8.35
CA PRO A 83 7.92 -3.65 9.77
C PRO A 83 9.01 -2.61 10.08
N ASN A 84 10.12 -2.62 9.35
CA ASN A 84 11.19 -1.64 9.51
C ASN A 84 10.90 -0.24 8.91
N GLY A 85 9.78 -0.05 8.21
CA GLY A 85 9.39 1.21 7.58
C GLY A 85 10.25 1.64 6.38
N TYR A 86 11.18 0.80 5.90
CA TYR A 86 12.11 1.15 4.82
C TYR A 86 11.65 0.71 3.43
N SER A 87 10.63 -0.15 3.38
CA SER A 87 10.09 -0.69 2.13
C SER A 87 8.57 -0.72 2.19
N VAL A 88 7.93 -0.67 1.02
CA VAL A 88 6.49 -0.88 0.85
C VAL A 88 6.27 -1.92 -0.23
N ALA A 89 5.52 -2.97 0.09
CA ALA A 89 5.06 -3.96 -0.87
C ALA A 89 3.69 -3.57 -1.38
N PHE A 90 3.42 -3.83 -2.64
CA PHE A 90 2.12 -3.57 -3.26
C PHE A 90 1.90 -4.49 -4.46
N VAL A 91 0.65 -4.60 -4.89
CA VAL A 91 0.27 -5.36 -6.08
C VAL A 91 -0.12 -4.40 -7.20
N ARG A 92 0.32 -4.69 -8.42
CA ARG A 92 -0.10 -4.01 -9.65
C ARG A 92 -0.17 -5.02 -10.78
N ASN A 93 -1.22 -5.00 -11.58
CA ASN A 93 -1.40 -5.94 -12.70
C ASN A 93 -1.12 -7.41 -12.28
N ASN A 94 -1.73 -7.83 -11.17
CA ASN A 94 -1.59 -9.18 -10.60
C ASN A 94 -0.16 -9.62 -10.24
N ASN A 95 0.77 -8.66 -10.09
CA ASN A 95 2.14 -8.91 -9.71
C ASN A 95 2.53 -8.13 -8.46
N ILE A 96 3.42 -8.73 -7.66
CA ILE A 96 3.95 -8.13 -6.43
C ILE A 96 5.20 -7.30 -6.77
N TYR A 97 5.26 -6.10 -6.19
CA TYR A 97 6.39 -5.19 -6.26
C TYR A 97 6.79 -4.74 -4.87
N ILE A 98 8.07 -4.38 -4.70
CA ILE A 98 8.60 -3.78 -3.48
C ILE A 98 9.28 -2.46 -3.84
N LYS A 99 8.80 -1.36 -3.26
CA LYS A 99 9.48 -0.06 -3.30
C LYS A 99 10.40 0.07 -2.09
N ASN A 100 11.69 0.23 -2.32
CA ASN A 100 12.64 0.65 -1.30
C ASN A 100 12.61 2.18 -1.17
N LEU A 101 12.28 2.68 0.02
CA LEU A 101 12.09 4.11 0.27
C LEU A 101 13.40 4.86 0.52
N ARG A 102 14.48 4.15 0.87
CA ARG A 102 15.81 4.76 1.07
C ARG A 102 16.52 5.04 -0.25
N PHE A 103 16.41 4.12 -1.18
CA PHE A 103 17.07 4.20 -2.49
C PHE A 103 16.12 4.61 -3.62
N GLN A 104 14.83 4.74 -3.32
CA GLN A 104 13.80 5.10 -4.28
C GLN A 104 13.68 4.12 -5.46
N THR A 105 14.07 2.86 -5.26
CA THR A 105 14.01 1.80 -6.27
C THR A 105 12.77 0.94 -6.13
N GLU A 106 12.20 0.50 -7.24
CA GLU A 106 11.07 -0.43 -7.28
C GLU A 106 11.53 -1.75 -7.89
N ALA A 107 11.45 -2.82 -7.10
CA ALA A 107 11.79 -4.18 -7.51
C ALA A 107 10.52 -4.96 -7.87
N THR A 108 10.59 -5.74 -8.95
CA THR A 108 9.55 -6.68 -9.35
C THR A 108 9.81 -8.02 -8.67
N ILE A 109 8.81 -8.57 -7.97
CA ILE A 109 8.93 -9.85 -7.24
C ILE A 109 8.32 -10.99 -8.03
N THR A 110 7.20 -10.75 -8.70
CA THR A 110 6.55 -11.71 -9.61
C THR A 110 6.37 -11.06 -10.99
N THR A 111 6.34 -11.88 -12.05
CA THR A 111 6.22 -11.40 -13.44
C THR A 111 5.17 -12.14 -14.27
N ASP A 112 4.56 -13.17 -13.70
CA ASP A 112 3.65 -14.09 -14.38
C ASP A 112 2.17 -13.76 -14.15
N GLY A 113 1.88 -12.73 -13.34
CA GLY A 113 0.52 -12.26 -13.12
C GLY A 113 -0.16 -11.90 -14.44
N ALA A 114 -1.35 -12.46 -14.63
CA ALA A 114 -2.14 -12.34 -15.84
C ALA A 114 -3.60 -12.14 -15.46
N LYS A 115 -4.27 -11.23 -16.17
CA LYS A 115 -5.69 -10.96 -15.94
C LYS A 115 -6.51 -12.23 -16.23
N ASP A 116 -7.48 -12.52 -15.37
CA ASP A 116 -8.40 -13.66 -15.50
C ASP A 116 -7.67 -15.02 -15.56
N THR A 117 -6.47 -15.13 -14.98
CA THR A 117 -5.68 -16.38 -15.02
C THR A 117 -4.76 -16.55 -13.80
N LEU A 118 -3.83 -15.63 -13.55
CA LEU A 118 -2.85 -15.76 -12.47
C LEU A 118 -2.82 -14.50 -11.63
N ILE A 119 -3.06 -14.65 -10.33
CA ILE A 119 -3.10 -13.54 -9.37
C ILE A 119 -2.08 -13.77 -8.26
N ASN A 120 -1.17 -12.82 -8.06
CA ASN A 120 -0.18 -12.87 -6.99
C ASN A 120 -0.48 -11.80 -5.91
N GLY A 121 -0.61 -12.22 -4.65
CA GLY A 121 -0.62 -11.33 -3.48
C GLY A 121 -1.93 -10.60 -3.18
N VAL A 122 -2.98 -10.79 -3.98
CA VAL A 122 -4.37 -10.40 -3.66
C VAL A 122 -5.29 -11.58 -3.97
N PRO A 123 -6.44 -11.72 -3.28
CA PRO A 123 -7.38 -12.80 -3.56
C PRO A 123 -8.11 -12.61 -4.88
N ASP A 124 -8.65 -13.71 -5.40
CA ASP A 124 -9.74 -13.67 -6.37
C ASP A 124 -11.07 -13.24 -5.73
N TRP A 125 -12.12 -13.13 -6.55
CA TRP A 125 -13.45 -12.72 -6.06
C TRP A 125 -14.02 -13.68 -5.01
N VAL A 126 -13.93 -15.00 -5.23
CA VAL A 126 -14.52 -16.00 -4.31
C VAL A 126 -13.80 -15.95 -2.95
N TYR A 127 -12.48 -15.90 -2.95
CA TYR A 127 -11.69 -15.83 -1.73
C TYR A 127 -11.92 -14.51 -0.97
N GLU A 128 -12.06 -13.39 -1.69
CA GLU A 128 -12.39 -12.12 -1.04
C GLU A 128 -13.74 -12.16 -0.34
N GLU A 129 -14.77 -12.76 -0.95
CA GLU A 129 -16.11 -12.80 -0.36
C GLU A 129 -16.23 -13.81 0.78
N GLU A 130 -15.72 -15.02 0.58
CA GLU A 130 -15.87 -16.12 1.54
C GLU A 130 -14.93 -15.98 2.75
N PHE A 131 -13.71 -15.47 2.54
CA PHE A 131 -12.71 -15.33 3.60
C PHE A 131 -12.42 -13.88 4.01
N GLN A 132 -13.08 -12.91 3.38
CA GLN A 132 -13.18 -11.52 3.83
C GLN A 132 -11.86 -10.74 3.93
N PHE A 133 -10.84 -11.09 3.13
CA PHE A 133 -9.59 -10.35 3.03
C PHE A 133 -9.41 -9.79 1.61
N ASN A 134 -8.56 -8.76 1.46
CA ASN A 134 -8.23 -8.12 0.16
C ASN A 134 -6.71 -8.00 -0.08
N LYS A 135 -5.91 -8.60 0.80
CA LYS A 135 -4.45 -8.75 0.71
C LYS A 135 -4.10 -10.19 1.02
N ALA A 136 -3.29 -10.81 0.17
CA ALA A 136 -2.90 -12.21 0.25
C ALA A 136 -1.38 -12.37 0.33
N PHE A 137 -0.69 -11.41 0.94
CA PHE A 137 0.73 -11.50 1.26
C PHE A 137 1.00 -10.87 2.64
N GLU A 138 2.10 -11.30 3.27
CA GLU A 138 2.59 -10.71 4.51
C GLU A 138 4.10 -10.60 4.55
N TRP A 139 4.56 -9.53 5.21
CA TRP A 139 5.96 -9.34 5.54
C TRP A 139 6.38 -10.23 6.71
N SER A 140 7.57 -10.79 6.61
CA SER A 140 8.27 -11.34 7.78
C SER A 140 8.51 -10.27 8.85
N PRO A 141 8.51 -10.62 10.15
CA PRO A 141 8.73 -9.65 11.23
C PRO A 141 10.08 -8.92 11.15
N ASN A 142 11.11 -9.57 10.60
CA ASN A 142 12.43 -8.98 10.38
C ASN A 142 12.53 -8.16 9.07
N SER A 143 11.44 -8.06 8.29
CA SER A 143 11.36 -7.30 7.03
C SER A 143 12.23 -7.83 5.88
N GLU A 144 12.70 -9.08 5.93
CA GLU A 144 13.62 -9.63 4.93
C GLU A 144 12.90 -10.41 3.83
N GLU A 145 11.75 -10.98 4.16
CA GLU A 145 10.99 -11.88 3.29
C GLU A 145 9.50 -11.47 3.21
N ILE A 146 8.85 -11.89 2.13
CA ILE A 146 7.40 -11.84 1.96
C ILE A 146 6.90 -13.25 1.65
N ALA A 147 5.89 -13.69 2.38
CA ALA A 147 5.10 -14.85 2.03
C ALA A 147 3.83 -14.37 1.31
N TYR A 148 3.41 -15.06 0.24
CA TYR A 148 2.21 -14.69 -0.51
C TYR A 148 1.47 -15.90 -1.05
N LEU A 149 0.19 -15.72 -1.30
CA LEU A 149 -0.64 -16.67 -2.02
C LEU A 149 -0.66 -16.32 -3.51
N LYS A 150 -0.59 -17.37 -4.33
CA LYS A 150 -0.81 -17.31 -5.77
C LYS A 150 -2.08 -18.08 -6.11
N PHE A 151 -2.99 -17.44 -6.82
CA PHE A 151 -4.25 -18.01 -7.26
C PHE A 151 -4.15 -18.31 -8.76
N ASP A 152 -4.48 -19.54 -9.13
CA ASP A 152 -4.55 -20.00 -10.51
C ASP A 152 -6.02 -20.22 -10.90
N GLU A 153 -6.52 -19.30 -11.71
CA GLU A 153 -7.88 -19.27 -12.20
C GLU A 153 -8.00 -19.84 -13.62
N ALA A 154 -6.93 -20.39 -14.23
CA ALA A 154 -6.94 -20.82 -15.63
C ALA A 154 -8.01 -21.88 -15.95
N ALA A 155 -8.43 -22.66 -14.94
CA ALA A 155 -9.46 -23.70 -15.07
C ALA A 155 -10.83 -23.29 -14.47
N VAL A 156 -10.94 -22.08 -13.92
CA VAL A 156 -12.19 -21.52 -13.39
C VAL A 156 -13.05 -21.06 -14.57
N ARG A 157 -14.35 -21.34 -14.52
CA ARG A 157 -15.32 -21.09 -15.61
C ARG A 157 -16.39 -20.12 -15.17
#